data_AF-A0A381WFP4-F1
#
_entry.id   AF-A0A381WFP4-F1
#
_cell.length_a   1.000
_cell.length_b   1.000
_cell.length_c   1.000
_cell.angle_alpha   90.00
_cell.angle_beta   90.00
_cell.angle_gamma   90.00
#
_symmetry.space_group_name_H-M   'P 1'
#
loop_
_entity.id
_entity.type
_entity.pdbx_description
1 polymer ?
#
loop_
_entity_poly.entity_id
_entity_poly.type
_entity_poly.pdbx_seq_one_letter_code
_entity_poly.pdbx_strand_id
1 'polypeptide(L)'
;MNFYPEFDCWMLLEGLYGRLHVELIDGSEAQKILSYVKRLNGKVLKGREMDTPNFRGEWWVKEHSCVSYIQRLIGLRSFWMFTPYQLFCALKKNDFQLFVGQGLNNG
;
A
#
# COMPACT_ATOMS: atom_id res chain seq x y z
N MET A 1 -2.53 -2.96 -2.99
CA MET A 1 -3.34 -3.82 -3.88
C MET A 1 -2.89 -5.25 -3.67
N ASN A 2 -3.82 -6.17 -3.46
CA ASN A 2 -3.54 -7.59 -3.30
C ASN A 2 -4.30 -8.39 -4.37
N PHE A 3 -3.67 -9.41 -4.94
CA PHE A 3 -4.32 -10.31 -5.90
C PHE A 3 -4.88 -11.53 -5.19
N TYR A 4 -6.12 -11.87 -5.48
CA TYR A 4 -6.82 -13.05 -4.96
C TYR A 4 -7.00 -14.07 -6.10
N PRO A 5 -6.15 -15.10 -6.19
CA PRO A 5 -6.15 -16.03 -7.33
C PRO A 5 -7.42 -16.87 -7.43
N GLU A 6 -8.09 -17.15 -6.31
CA GLU A 6 -9.34 -17.91 -6.26
C GLU A 6 -10.47 -17.24 -7.05
N PHE A 7 -10.47 -15.91 -7.10
CA PHE A 7 -11.51 -15.10 -7.73
C PHE A 7 -11.01 -14.35 -8.97
N ASP A 8 -9.75 -14.55 -9.36
CA ASP A 8 -9.06 -13.84 -10.44
C ASP A 8 -9.25 -12.31 -10.39
N CYS A 9 -9.16 -11.73 -9.19
CA CYS A 9 -9.43 -10.32 -8.97
C CYS A 9 -8.38 -9.65 -8.08
N TRP A 10 -8.25 -8.34 -8.23
CA TRP A 10 -7.41 -7.50 -7.39
C TRP A 10 -8.26 -6.74 -6.39
N MET A 11 -7.82 -6.67 -5.14
CA MET A 11 -8.38 -5.76 -4.15
C MET A 11 -7.56 -4.47 -4.11
N LEU A 12 -8.20 -3.36 -4.42
CA LEU A 12 -7.69 -2.02 -4.25
C LEU A 12 -8.14 -1.48 -2.88
N LEU A 13 -7.17 -0.98 -2.12
CA LEU A 13 -7.40 -0.31 -0.84
C LEU A 13 -6.86 1.12 -0.95
N GLU A 14 -7.73 2.10 -0.79
CA GLU A 14 -7.37 3.52 -0.84
C GLU A 14 -7.82 4.25 0.43
N GLY A 15 -6.92 5.05 0.98
CA GLY A 15 -7.22 5.96 2.08
C GLY A 15 -7.49 7.36 1.55
N LEU A 16 -8.75 7.78 1.50
CA LEU A 16 -9.15 9.12 1.05
C LEU A 16 -9.90 9.83 2.17
N TYR A 17 -9.39 10.98 2.61
CA TYR A 17 -10.06 11.86 3.58
C TYR A 17 -10.61 11.14 4.84
N GLY A 18 -9.84 10.20 5.39
CA GLY A 18 -10.24 9.45 6.59
C GLY A 18 -11.25 8.31 6.34
N ARG A 19 -11.55 8.01 5.07
CA ARG A 19 -12.33 6.82 4.69
C ARG A 19 -11.43 5.80 4.01
N LEU A 20 -11.68 4.54 4.32
CA LEU A 20 -11.11 3.42 3.58
C LEU A 20 -12.07 3.07 2.44
N HIS A 21 -11.63 3.27 1.21
CA HIS A 21 -12.29 2.75 0.03
C HIS A 21 -11.70 1.37 -0.28
N VAL A 22 -12.58 0.38 -0.45
CA VAL A 22 -12.22 -0.99 -0.81
C VAL A 22 -12.97 -1.33 -2.08
N GLU A 23 -12.24 -1.72 -3.11
CA GLU A 23 -12.79 -2.05 -4.42
C GLU A 23 -12.17 -3.33 -4.94
N LEU A 24 -12.98 -4.19 -5.56
CA LEU A 24 -12.51 -5.34 -6.31
C LEU A 24 -12.45 -4.94 -7.78
N ILE A 25 -11.27 -5.05 -8.38
CA ILE A 25 -10.98 -4.63 -9.75
C ILE A 25 -10.39 -5.79 -10.54
N ASP A 26 -10.55 -5.76 -11.85
CA ASP A 26 -9.96 -6.79 -12.72
C ASP A 26 -8.48 -6.52 -13.03
N GLY A 27 -7.81 -7.47 -13.69
CA GLY A 27 -6.41 -7.32 -14.09
C GLY A 27 -6.16 -6.15 -15.05
N SER A 28 -7.13 -5.80 -15.89
CA SER A 28 -7.03 -4.69 -16.84
C SER A 28 -7.06 -3.33 -16.12
N GLU A 29 -7.89 -3.21 -15.10
CA GLU A 29 -8.00 -2.04 -14.23
C GLU A 29 -6.76 -1.87 -13.37
N ALA A 30 -6.27 -2.96 -12.78
CA ALA A 30 -5.01 -2.96 -12.04
C ALA A 30 -3.83 -2.48 -12.91
N GLN A 31 -3.77 -2.93 -14.16
CA GLN A 31 -2.74 -2.51 -15.10
C GLN A 31 -2.89 -1.02 -15.47
N LYS A 32 -4.11 -0.50 -15.63
CA LYS A 32 -4.35 0.94 -15.87
C LYS A 32 -3.84 1.79 -14.72
N ILE A 33 -4.13 1.41 -13.47
CA ILE A 33 -3.66 2.12 -12.27
C ILE A 33 -2.14 2.12 -12.21
N LEU A 34 -1.50 0.96 -12.38
CA LEU A 34 -0.04 0.85 -12.32
C LEU A 34 0.65 1.62 -13.46
N SER A 35 0.05 1.63 -14.64
CA SER A 35 0.54 2.42 -15.78
C SER A 35 0.42 3.92 -15.52
N TYR A 36 -0.67 4.36 -14.89
CA TYR A 36 -0.87 5.75 -14.49
C TYR A 36 0.20 6.20 -13.48
N VAL A 37 0.47 5.41 -12.43
CA VAL A 37 1.51 5.71 -11.43
C VAL A 37 2.88 5.83 -12.09
N LYS A 38 3.24 4.89 -12.98
CA LYS A 38 4.50 4.94 -13.73
C LYS A 38 4.62 6.18 -14.61
N ARG A 39 3.54 6.57 -15.30
CA ARG A 39 3.50 7.78 -16.14
C ARG A 39 3.79 9.05 -15.35
N LEU A 40 3.39 9.09 -14.07
CA LEU A 40 3.69 10.19 -13.15
C LEU A 40 5.10 10.10 -12.52
N ASN A 41 5.96 9.20 -12.99
CA ASN A 41 7.25 8.86 -12.36
C ASN A 41 7.11 8.40 -10.90
N GLY A 42 5.94 7.89 -10.53
CA GLY A 42 5.67 7.31 -9.23
C GLY A 42 6.40 5.98 -9.04
N LYS A 43 6.73 5.68 -7.79
CA LYS A 43 7.37 4.40 -7.41
C LYS A 43 6.31 3.45 -6.86
N VAL A 44 6.27 2.24 -7.40
CA VAL A 44 5.45 1.15 -6.88
C VAL A 44 6.35 0.21 -6.10
N LEU A 45 5.94 -0.13 -4.87
CA LEU A 45 6.63 -1.10 -4.03
C LEU A 45 5.79 -2.37 -3.95
N LYS A 46 6.43 -3.52 -4.18
CA LYS A 46 5.87 -4.85 -3.94
C LYS A 46 6.46 -5.38 -2.64
N GLY A 47 5.61 -5.87 -1.75
CA GLY A 47 6.02 -6.49 -0.51
C GLY A 47 4.96 -7.47 -0.03
N ARG A 48 5.25 -8.11 1.10
CA ARG A 48 4.27 -8.97 1.79
C ARG A 48 3.40 -8.09 2.69
N GLU A 49 2.19 -8.57 2.95
CA GLU A 49 1.37 -8.02 4.03
C GLU A 49 2.16 -8.15 5.34
N MET A 50 2.27 -7.05 6.10
CA MET A 50 2.86 -7.11 7.44
C MET A 50 1.77 -7.50 8.45
N ASP A 51 2.10 -7.46 9.74
CA ASP A 51 1.20 -7.83 10.83
C ASP A 51 -0.20 -7.19 10.73
N THR A 52 -1.19 -7.90 11.27
CA THR A 52 -2.60 -7.47 11.30
C THR A 52 -2.77 -6.01 11.75
N PRO A 53 -3.59 -5.20 11.03
CA PRO A 53 -3.92 -3.85 11.43
C PRO A 53 -4.43 -3.82 12.87
N ASN A 54 -3.70 -3.18 13.77
CA ASN A 54 -4.11 -3.06 15.16
C ASN A 54 -4.77 -1.71 15.41
N PHE A 55 -6.09 -1.71 15.48
CA PHE A 55 -6.90 -0.54 15.83
C PHE A 55 -6.98 -0.28 17.34
N ARG A 56 -6.43 -1.18 18.18
CA ARG A 56 -6.40 -1.05 19.64
C ARG A 56 -5.00 -0.65 20.10
N GLY A 57 -4.84 0.62 20.53
CA GLY A 57 -3.85 0.95 21.56
C GLY A 57 -2.85 2.08 21.27
N GLU A 58 -2.77 2.65 20.07
CA GLU A 58 -1.81 3.73 19.79
C GLU A 58 -2.54 5.06 19.53
N TRP A 59 -3.28 5.53 20.54
CA TRP A 59 -3.99 6.83 20.61
C TRP A 59 -3.08 8.07 20.43
N TRP A 60 -1.76 7.86 20.30
CA TRP A 60 -0.74 8.91 20.29
C TRP A 60 -0.14 9.14 18.89
N VAL A 61 -0.38 8.21 17.94
CA VAL A 61 0.17 8.31 16.58
C VAL A 61 -0.78 9.14 15.73
N LYS A 62 -0.57 10.46 15.83
CA LYS A 62 -1.02 11.55 14.94
C LYS A 62 -1.94 11.09 13.80
N GLU A 63 -3.25 11.21 14.00
CA GLU A 63 -4.27 10.96 12.96
C GLU A 63 -4.28 12.03 11.86
N HIS A 64 -3.29 12.92 11.84
CA HIS A 64 -3.27 14.13 11.03
C HIS A 64 -2.44 14.00 9.75
N SER A 65 -1.87 12.84 9.43
CA SER A 65 -1.07 12.67 8.20
C SER A 65 -1.42 11.40 7.43
N CYS A 66 -1.33 11.49 6.09
CA CYS A 66 -1.48 10.34 5.20
C CYS A 66 -0.47 9.22 5.50
N VAL A 67 0.68 9.54 6.09
CA VAL A 67 1.73 8.59 6.49
C VAL A 67 1.24 7.69 7.62
N SER A 68 0.64 8.28 8.67
CA SER A 68 0.08 7.54 9.80
C SER A 68 -1.04 6.59 9.39
N TYR A 69 -1.85 7.01 8.40
CA TYR A 69 -2.93 6.18 7.88
C TYR A 69 -2.38 4.94 7.15
N ILE A 70 -1.42 5.14 6.23
CA ILE A 70 -0.81 4.02 5.50
C ILE A 70 -0.08 3.07 6.45
N GLN A 71 0.59 3.57 7.49
CA GLN A 71 1.21 2.75 8.53
C GLN A 71 0.22 1.78 9.19
N ARG A 72 -0.97 2.24 9.58
CA ARG A 72 -2.01 1.39 10.16
C ARG A 72 -2.51 0.35 9.16
N LEU A 73 -2.72 0.77 7.91
CA LEU A 73 -3.21 -0.10 6.84
C LEU A 73 -2.24 -1.25 6.55
N ILE A 74 -0.94 -0.97 6.57
CA ILE A 74 0.10 -1.96 6.27
C ILE A 74 0.64 -2.67 7.52
N GLY A 75 0.19 -2.32 8.73
CA GLY A 75 0.70 -2.92 9.98
C GLY A 75 2.06 -2.41 10.47
N LEU A 76 2.60 -1.32 9.91
CA LEU A 76 3.93 -0.81 10.24
C LEU A 76 3.92 0.09 11.47
N ARG A 77 4.56 -0.34 12.57
CA ARG A 77 4.66 0.44 13.81
C ARG A 77 6.01 1.15 13.91
N SER A 78 6.03 2.46 13.68
CA SER A 78 7.21 3.28 13.98
C SER A 78 6.82 4.69 14.41
N PHE A 79 7.31 5.09 15.58
CA PHE A 79 7.01 6.39 16.18
C PHE A 79 7.66 7.58 15.43
N TRP A 80 8.75 7.35 14.70
CA TRP A 80 9.59 8.41 14.13
C TRP A 80 9.36 8.67 12.63
N MET A 81 8.21 8.27 12.10
CA MET A 81 7.89 8.38 10.67
C MET A 81 6.75 9.38 10.45
N PHE A 82 7.09 10.55 9.91
CA PHE A 82 6.15 11.65 9.67
C PHE A 82 6.08 12.06 8.20
N THR A 83 7.04 11.65 7.37
CA THR A 83 7.10 12.03 5.95
C THR A 83 6.94 10.81 5.02
N PRO A 84 6.40 11.00 3.80
CA PRO A 84 6.32 9.93 2.81
C PRO A 84 7.68 9.31 2.47
N TYR A 85 8.76 10.10 2.52
CA TYR A 85 10.11 9.60 2.28
C TYR A 85 10.59 8.66 3.40
N GLN A 86 10.32 9.00 4.66
CA GLN A 86 10.63 8.11 5.79
C GLN A 86 9.85 6.80 5.70
N LEU A 87 8.57 6.87 5.31
CA LEU A 87 7.76 5.69 5.04
C LEU A 87 8.37 4.82 3.92
N PHE A 88 8.78 5.44 2.81
CA PHE A 88 9.46 4.74 1.72
C PHE A 88 10.74 4.03 2.19
N CYS A 89 11.60 4.72 2.94
CA CYS A 89 12.82 4.14 3.48
C CYS A 89 12.53 2.99 4.47
N ALA A 90 11.50 3.12 5.31
CA ALA A 90 11.09 2.06 6.23
C ALA A 90 10.55 0.83 5.50
N LEU A 91 9.71 1.02 4.48
CA LEU A 91 9.24 -0.06 3.61
C LEU A 91 10.42 -0.80 2.97
N LYS A 92 11.40 -0.05 2.42
CA LYS A 92 12.63 -0.63 1.85
C LYS A 92 13.44 -1.46 2.84
N LYS A 93 13.45 -1.08 4.13
CA LYS A 93 14.11 -1.84 5.21
C LYS A 93 13.36 -3.12 5.61
N ASN A 94 12.04 -3.16 5.37
CA ASN A 94 11.20 -4.33 5.62
C ASN A 94 11.00 -5.18 4.35
N ASP A 95 12.04 -5.27 3.52
CA ASP A 95 12.08 -6.10 2.31
C ASP A 95 11.07 -5.76 1.20
N PHE A 96 10.47 -4.56 1.22
CA PHE A 96 9.68 -4.09 0.07
C PHE A 96 10.63 -3.78 -1.09
N GLN A 97 10.31 -4.31 -2.26
CA GLN A 97 11.12 -4.17 -3.48
C GLN A 97 10.44 -3.23 -4.47
N LEU A 98 11.25 -2.52 -5.27
CA LEU A 98 10.71 -1.70 -6.34
C LEU A 98 10.09 -2.63 -7.38
N PHE A 99 8.83 -2.39 -7.70
CA PHE A 99 8.14 -3.10 -8.75
C PHE A 99 8.56 -2.52 -10.11
N VAL A 100 9.66 -3.05 -10.65
CA VAL A 100 10.15 -2.75 -12.00
C VAL A 100 9.37 -3.65 -12.96
N GLY A 101 8.12 -3.26 -13.24
CA GLY A 101 7.15 -4.17 -13.84
C GLY A 101 7.65 -4.88 -15.10
N GLN A 102 7.80 -6.18 -15.00
CA GLN A 102 7.61 -7.13 -16.09
C GLN A 102 6.42 -8.01 -15.69
N GLY A 103 5.29 -7.84 -16.38
CA GLY A 103 4.08 -8.65 -16.27
C GLY A 103 3.36 -8.64 -14.91
N LEU A 104 2.10 -8.19 -14.89
CA LEU A 104 1.14 -8.62 -13.86
C LEU A 104 0.67 -10.07 -14.08
N ASN A 105 1.12 -10.70 -15.18
CA ASN A 105 0.83 -12.08 -15.51
C ASN A 105 1.96 -12.95 -14.97
N ASN A 106 1.78 -13.45 -13.75
CA ASN A 106 2.24 -14.75 -13.27
C ASN A 106 1.60 -14.91 -11.88
N GLY A 107 0.27 -15.12 -11.93
CA GLY A 107 -0.44 -15.84 -10.88
C GLY A 107 -0.11 -17.32 -10.96
#